data_AF-A0A3D8PMY5-F1
#
_entry.id   AF-A0A3D8PMY5-F1
#
_cell.length_a   1.000
_cell.length_b   1.000
_cell.length_c   1.000
_cell.angle_alpha   90.00
_cell.angle_beta   90.00
_cell.angle_gamma   90.00
#
_symmetry.space_group_name_H-M   'P 1'
#
loop_
_entity.id
_entity.type
_entity.pdbx_description
1 polymer ?
#
loop_
_entity_poly.entity_id
_entity_poly.type
_entity_poly.pdbx_seq_one_letter_code
_entity_poly.pdbx_strand_id
1 'polypeptide(L)'
;MQKKLLVIISGILLLLSGCSLNDGKSENEIQTDASASWAYPFVKWENETYVVTEKEVKEDKIGQEIGKVTSYSDLESSNTGGNFSNEYEVGTKYYEITDISKKEAIAIEVQKGKFIKAVISDKWEEQNF
;
A
#
# COMPACT_ATOMS: atom_id res chain seq x y z
N MET A 1 66.74 22.72 19.27
CA MET A 1 67.74 22.36 18.24
C MET A 1 67.71 20.84 18.04
N GLN A 2 68.01 20.38 16.82
CA GLN A 2 67.92 18.99 16.28
C GLN A 2 66.51 18.64 15.75
N LYS A 3 66.16 18.93 14.48
CA LYS A 3 66.57 18.37 13.18
C LYS A 3 66.23 16.88 13.00
N LYS A 4 65.49 16.64 11.89
CA LYS A 4 65.54 15.45 11.01
C LYS A 4 64.82 14.21 11.57
N LEU A 5 64.29 13.29 10.78
CA LEU A 5 64.07 13.15 9.33
C LEU A 5 63.15 11.93 9.20
N LEU A 6 62.23 12.00 8.23
CA LEU A 6 61.34 10.95 7.78
C LEU A 6 62.12 9.68 7.38
N VAL A 7 61.72 8.51 7.88
CA VAL A 7 62.18 7.21 7.35
C VAL A 7 60.96 6.41 6.90
N ILE A 8 60.85 6.30 5.59
CA ILE A 8 59.96 5.38 4.87
C ILE A 8 60.61 4.00 4.94
N ILE A 9 59.89 2.99 5.42
CA ILE A 9 60.22 1.58 5.15
C ILE A 9 59.01 0.91 4.50
N SER A 10 59.25 0.61 3.23
CA SER A 10 58.51 -0.27 2.34
C SER A 10 58.33 -1.67 2.94
N GLY A 11 57.18 -2.27 2.72
CA GLY A 11 56.93 -3.68 3.06
C GLY A 11 55.49 -4.09 2.81
N ILE A 12 55.14 -4.32 1.54
CA ILE A 12 53.95 -5.10 1.16
C ILE A 12 54.03 -6.45 1.87
N LEU A 13 53.01 -6.78 2.65
CA LEU A 13 52.82 -8.10 3.23
C LEU A 13 51.41 -8.58 2.88
N LEU A 14 51.32 -9.35 1.80
CA LEU A 14 50.17 -10.18 1.47
C LEU A 14 50.07 -11.30 2.51
N LEU A 15 49.01 -11.28 3.32
CA LEU A 15 48.61 -12.42 4.12
C LEU A 15 47.19 -12.82 3.70
N LEU A 16 47.12 -13.63 2.65
CA LEU A 16 45.98 -14.53 2.42
C LEU A 16 46.10 -15.65 3.46
N SER A 17 45.22 -15.63 4.46
CA SER A 17 45.03 -16.75 5.38
C SER A 17 43.64 -17.35 5.15
N GLY A 18 43.60 -18.65 4.86
CA GLY A 18 42.40 -19.50 4.92
C GLY A 18 41.81 -19.54 6.35
N CYS A 19 40.64 -20.12 6.59
CA CYS A 19 40.37 -21.56 6.51
C CYS A 19 38.86 -21.87 6.36
N SER A 20 38.56 -23.10 5.93
CA SER A 20 37.22 -23.69 5.73
C SER A 20 36.70 -24.35 7.02
N LEU A 21 35.41 -24.15 7.34
CA LEU A 21 34.62 -24.95 8.31
C LEU A 21 33.15 -25.01 7.86
N ASN A 22 32.57 -26.20 7.96
CA ASN A 22 31.16 -26.53 7.75
C ASN A 22 30.27 -26.05 8.93
N ASP A 23 28.96 -26.16 8.69
CA ASP A 23 27.83 -26.25 9.63
C ASP A 23 26.98 -25.00 9.90
N GLY A 24 25.67 -25.20 9.76
CA GLY A 24 24.66 -24.38 10.43
C GLY A 24 23.75 -23.54 9.54
N LYS A 25 22.80 -24.17 8.83
CA LYS A 25 21.49 -23.54 8.68
C LYS A 25 20.91 -23.33 10.08
N SER A 26 20.71 -22.08 10.50
CA SER A 26 19.67 -21.62 11.43
C SER A 26 20.13 -20.33 12.11
N GLU A 27 19.94 -19.22 11.42
CA GLU A 27 19.54 -18.00 12.09
C GLU A 27 18.19 -17.61 11.51
N ASN A 28 17.22 -17.63 12.40
CA ASN A 28 15.88 -17.14 12.20
C ASN A 28 16.00 -15.63 12.00
N GLU A 29 16.36 -15.21 10.78
CA GLU A 29 16.06 -13.86 10.32
C GLU A 29 14.53 -13.75 10.41
N ILE A 30 14.05 -13.15 11.49
CA ILE A 30 12.80 -12.42 11.43
C ILE A 30 13.08 -11.31 10.41
N GLN A 31 12.88 -11.65 9.14
CA GLN A 31 12.64 -10.67 8.09
C GLN A 31 11.47 -9.85 8.64
N THR A 32 11.85 -8.71 9.19
CA THR A 32 10.88 -7.70 9.57
C THR A 32 10.50 -7.15 8.22
N ASP A 33 9.44 -7.72 7.63
CA ASP A 33 8.81 -7.15 6.46
C ASP A 33 8.57 -5.69 6.83
N ALA A 34 9.34 -4.79 6.22
CA ALA A 34 8.98 -3.39 6.20
C ALA A 34 7.66 -3.38 5.44
N SER A 35 6.55 -3.53 6.18
CA SER A 35 5.21 -3.57 5.64
C SER A 35 4.94 -2.18 5.11
N ALA A 36 5.24 -1.99 3.83
CA ALA A 36 4.73 -0.89 3.06
C ALA A 36 3.21 -0.92 3.22
N SER A 37 2.66 0.16 3.79
CA SER A 37 1.26 0.28 4.15
C SER A 37 0.72 1.48 3.41
N TRP A 38 -0.41 1.28 2.75
CA TRP A 38 -1.12 2.36 2.07
C TRP A 38 -1.40 3.53 3.01
N ALA A 39 -1.30 4.76 2.49
CA ALA A 39 -1.53 5.99 3.26
C ALA A 39 -3.00 6.20 3.64
N TYR A 40 -3.93 5.66 2.85
CA TYR A 40 -5.37 5.78 3.04
C TYR A 40 -6.13 4.58 2.44
N PRO A 41 -7.33 4.27 2.94
CA PRO A 41 -8.19 3.23 2.36
C PRO A 41 -8.74 3.66 0.99
N PHE A 42 -8.77 2.74 0.04
CA PHE A 42 -9.31 2.96 -1.29
C PHE A 42 -9.93 1.69 -1.91
N VAL A 43 -10.72 1.92 -2.95
CA VAL A 43 -11.25 0.89 -3.84
C VAL A 43 -11.01 1.27 -5.29
N LYS A 44 -10.92 0.26 -6.16
CA LYS A 44 -10.91 0.45 -7.61
C LYS A 44 -12.24 0.00 -8.20
N TRP A 45 -12.73 0.76 -9.17
CA TRP A 45 -13.90 0.41 -9.98
C TRP A 45 -13.72 0.98 -11.39
N GLU A 46 -13.89 0.14 -12.42
CA GLU A 46 -13.71 0.50 -13.84
C GLU A 46 -12.39 1.25 -14.15
N ASN A 47 -11.27 0.76 -13.60
CA ASN A 47 -9.92 1.34 -13.72
C ASN A 47 -9.70 2.68 -13.01
N GLU A 48 -10.72 3.23 -12.36
CA GLU A 48 -10.61 4.43 -11.53
C GLU A 48 -10.34 4.06 -10.07
N THR A 49 -9.66 4.95 -9.34
CA THR A 49 -9.39 4.82 -7.90
C THR A 49 -10.32 5.76 -7.12
N TYR A 50 -10.95 5.23 -6.08
CA TYR A 50 -11.81 5.97 -5.17
C TYR A 50 -11.28 5.87 -3.75
N VAL A 51 -10.96 7.01 -3.15
CA VAL A 51 -10.53 7.11 -1.75
C VAL A 51 -11.74 7.00 -0.85
N VAL A 52 -11.67 6.06 0.09
CA VAL A 52 -12.73 5.84 1.08
C VAL A 52 -12.69 6.98 2.09
N THR A 53 -13.85 7.57 2.37
CA THR A 53 -13.98 8.64 3.36
C THR A 53 -14.67 8.14 4.63
N GLU A 54 -14.75 8.97 5.66
CA GLU A 54 -15.55 8.67 6.86
C GLU A 54 -17.04 9.04 6.70
N LYS A 55 -17.45 9.55 5.53
CA LYS A 55 -18.80 10.07 5.31
C LYS A 55 -19.78 8.94 5.00
N GLU A 56 -20.78 8.77 5.86
CA GLU A 56 -21.90 7.87 5.59
C GLU A 56 -22.81 8.40 4.47
N VAL A 57 -23.33 7.48 3.65
CA VAL A 57 -24.38 7.74 2.67
C VAL A 57 -25.68 7.15 3.19
N LYS A 58 -26.74 7.94 3.19
CA LYS A 58 -28.06 7.48 3.63
C LYS A 58 -28.62 6.45 2.65
N GLU A 59 -29.32 5.44 3.18
CA GLU A 59 -29.92 4.35 2.39
C GLU A 59 -30.88 4.86 1.30
N ASP A 60 -31.63 5.95 1.56
CA ASP A 60 -32.53 6.59 0.59
C ASP A 60 -31.81 7.28 -0.59
N LYS A 61 -30.49 7.38 -0.53
CA LYS A 61 -29.64 7.90 -1.61
C LYS A 61 -28.91 6.80 -2.37
N ILE A 62 -29.08 5.53 -2.01
CA ILE A 62 -28.40 4.42 -2.68
C ILE A 62 -29.13 4.06 -3.97
N GLY A 63 -28.37 4.06 -5.07
CA GLY A 63 -28.84 3.69 -6.40
C GLY A 63 -28.57 2.22 -6.74
N GLN A 64 -28.32 1.95 -8.02
CA GLN A 64 -28.06 0.59 -8.49
C GLN A 64 -26.72 0.04 -7.97
N GLU A 65 -26.66 -1.27 -7.77
CA GLU A 65 -25.38 -1.98 -7.59
C GLU A 65 -24.60 -1.90 -8.91
N ILE A 66 -23.35 -1.44 -8.85
CA ILE A 66 -22.49 -1.22 -10.03
C ILE A 66 -21.25 -2.13 -10.04
N GLY A 67 -21.05 -2.89 -8.98
CA GLY A 67 -19.94 -3.80 -8.88
C GLY A 67 -19.72 -4.26 -7.44
N LYS A 68 -18.59 -4.93 -7.27
CA LYS A 68 -18.10 -5.41 -5.98
C LYS A 68 -16.60 -5.58 -6.02
N VAL A 69 -15.97 -5.67 -4.85
CA VAL A 69 -14.56 -6.05 -4.70
C VAL A 69 -14.34 -7.42 -5.33
N THR A 70 -13.33 -7.53 -6.19
CA THR A 70 -12.89 -8.79 -6.82
C THR A 70 -11.48 -9.21 -6.38
N SER A 71 -10.73 -8.31 -5.75
CA SER A 71 -9.38 -8.57 -5.24
C SER A 71 -9.15 -7.72 -3.99
N TYR A 72 -8.49 -8.28 -2.97
CA TYR A 72 -8.21 -7.61 -1.71
C TYR A 72 -6.78 -7.88 -1.26
N SER A 73 -6.09 -6.85 -0.76
CA SER A 73 -4.79 -6.94 -0.08
C SER A 73 -4.52 -5.66 0.69
N ASP A 74 -4.24 -5.77 1.98
CA ASP A 74 -3.79 -4.65 2.82
C ASP A 74 -2.29 -4.35 2.65
N LEU A 75 -1.52 -5.29 2.09
CA LEU A 75 -0.13 -5.07 1.70
C LEU A 75 0.00 -4.10 0.52
N GLU A 76 0.87 -3.11 0.64
CA GLU A 76 1.16 -2.18 -0.44
C GLU A 76 1.85 -2.89 -1.61
N SER A 77 1.30 -2.70 -2.81
CA SER A 77 1.78 -3.33 -4.03
C SER A 77 1.37 -2.52 -5.25
N SER A 78 2.22 -2.50 -6.28
CA SER A 78 1.86 -1.94 -7.58
C SER A 78 0.89 -2.84 -8.37
N ASN A 79 0.71 -4.10 -7.99
CA ASN A 79 -0.11 -5.06 -8.70
C ASN A 79 -1.56 -5.12 -8.16
N THR A 80 -2.33 -4.06 -8.40
CA THR A 80 -3.75 -3.96 -7.97
C THR A 80 -4.70 -4.23 -9.15
N GLY A 81 -5.05 -5.50 -9.36
CA GLY A 81 -5.93 -5.93 -10.45
C GLY A 81 -7.43 -5.94 -10.11
N GLY A 82 -8.28 -5.72 -11.12
CA GLY A 82 -9.74 -5.75 -11.01
C GLY A 82 -10.31 -4.64 -10.11
N ASN A 83 -11.47 -4.91 -9.53
CA ASN A 83 -12.05 -4.07 -8.49
C ASN A 83 -11.33 -4.33 -7.17
N PHE A 84 -10.13 -3.80 -7.04
CA PHE A 84 -9.27 -3.97 -5.88
C PHE A 84 -9.78 -3.18 -4.66
N SER A 85 -9.51 -3.66 -3.46
CA SER A 85 -9.55 -2.85 -2.24
C SER A 85 -8.38 -3.19 -1.32
N ASN A 86 -7.88 -2.20 -0.60
CA ASN A 86 -6.92 -2.41 0.48
C ASN A 86 -7.55 -2.51 1.88
N GLU A 87 -8.87 -2.34 1.99
CA GLU A 87 -9.60 -2.30 3.25
C GLU A 87 -10.74 -3.33 3.29
N TYR A 88 -11.43 -3.53 2.16
CA TYR A 88 -12.66 -4.31 2.11
C TYR A 88 -12.48 -5.66 1.42
N GLU A 89 -13.08 -6.69 2.01
CA GLU A 89 -13.00 -8.07 1.50
C GLU A 89 -13.71 -8.25 0.15
N VAL A 90 -13.30 -9.31 -0.57
CA VAL A 90 -13.94 -9.75 -1.82
C VAL A 90 -15.44 -9.95 -1.62
N GLY A 91 -16.23 -9.38 -2.53
CA GLY A 91 -17.69 -9.42 -2.46
C GLY A 91 -18.33 -8.16 -1.87
N THR A 92 -17.57 -7.28 -1.21
CA THR A 92 -18.07 -5.97 -0.76
C THR A 92 -18.59 -5.18 -1.95
N LYS A 93 -19.84 -4.71 -1.85
CA LYS A 93 -20.57 -4.15 -3.00
C LYS A 93 -20.38 -2.66 -3.16
N TYR A 94 -20.45 -2.21 -4.40
CA TYR A 94 -20.41 -0.81 -4.80
C TYR A 94 -21.76 -0.40 -5.39
N TYR A 95 -22.18 0.82 -5.11
CA TYR A 95 -23.46 1.36 -5.54
C TYR A 95 -23.30 2.78 -6.08
N GLU A 96 -24.25 3.15 -6.94
CA GLU A 96 -24.50 4.54 -7.29
C GLU A 96 -24.96 5.34 -6.07
N ILE A 97 -24.65 6.64 -6.06
CA ILE A 97 -25.26 7.60 -5.15
C ILE A 97 -26.19 8.49 -5.98
N THR A 98 -27.45 8.56 -5.59
CA THR A 98 -28.48 9.36 -6.26
C THR A 98 -28.04 10.82 -6.35
N ASP A 99 -28.22 11.41 -7.53
CA ASP A 99 -27.82 12.79 -7.87
C ASP A 99 -26.29 13.07 -7.88
N ILE A 100 -25.44 12.04 -7.75
CA ILE A 100 -23.98 12.17 -7.83
C ILE A 100 -23.45 11.31 -8.98
N SER A 101 -22.60 11.89 -9.83
CA SER A 101 -21.98 11.13 -10.91
C SER A 101 -20.97 10.12 -10.35
N LYS A 102 -20.93 8.92 -10.93
CA LYS A 102 -19.92 7.90 -10.58
C LYS A 102 -18.49 8.40 -10.78
N LYS A 103 -18.26 9.33 -11.70
CA LYS A 103 -16.97 10.02 -11.89
C LYS A 103 -16.62 11.02 -10.78
N GLU A 104 -17.41 11.06 -9.71
CA GLU A 104 -17.17 11.90 -8.54
C GLU A 104 -17.14 11.07 -7.27
N ALA A 105 -18.14 10.19 -7.10
CA ALA A 105 -18.21 9.31 -5.95
C ALA A 105 -19.09 8.08 -6.17
N ILE A 106 -18.81 7.05 -5.40
CA ILE A 106 -19.60 5.82 -5.27
C ILE A 106 -19.87 5.52 -3.80
N ALA A 107 -20.85 4.67 -3.51
CA ALA A 107 -21.11 4.15 -2.17
C ALA A 107 -20.59 2.71 -2.03
N ILE A 108 -20.03 2.39 -0.87
CA ILE A 108 -19.54 1.06 -0.51
C ILE A 108 -20.39 0.53 0.65
N GLU A 109 -20.98 -0.65 0.51
CA GLU A 109 -21.74 -1.29 1.60
C GLU A 109 -20.80 -2.02 2.55
N VAL A 110 -20.44 -1.36 3.65
CA VAL A 110 -19.47 -1.87 4.63
C VAL A 110 -20.10 -2.85 5.62
N GLN A 111 -21.40 -2.72 5.83
CA GLN A 111 -22.26 -3.65 6.58
C GLN A 111 -23.66 -3.58 5.98
N LYS A 112 -24.52 -4.56 6.29
CA LYS A 112 -25.89 -4.58 5.77
C LYS A 112 -26.61 -3.25 6.04
N GLY A 113 -26.94 -2.52 4.97
CA GLY A 113 -27.62 -1.22 5.05
C GLY A 113 -26.75 -0.05 5.52
N LYS A 114 -25.44 -0.25 5.71
CA LYS A 114 -24.48 0.79 6.06
C LYS A 114 -23.57 1.09 4.88
N PHE A 115 -23.61 2.33 4.41
CA PHE A 115 -22.90 2.76 3.22
C PHE A 115 -21.91 3.87 3.52
N ILE A 116 -20.71 3.76 2.99
CA ILE A 116 -19.65 4.77 3.10
C ILE A 116 -19.37 5.36 1.73
N LYS A 117 -19.17 6.68 1.68
CA LYS A 117 -18.83 7.39 0.44
C LYS A 117 -17.35 7.19 0.12
N ALA A 118 -17.06 6.81 -1.12
CA ALA A 118 -15.73 6.85 -1.71
C ALA A 118 -15.70 7.92 -2.81
N VAL A 119 -14.69 8.79 -2.79
CA VAL A 119 -14.54 9.92 -3.72
C VAL A 119 -13.43 9.61 -4.71
N ILE A 120 -13.61 9.92 -5.99
CA ILE A 120 -12.58 9.68 -7.01
C ILE A 120 -11.27 10.40 -6.62
N SER A 121 -10.13 9.72 -6.81
CA SER A 121 -8.82 10.16 -6.30
C SER A 121 -8.49 11.59 -6.67
N ASP A 122 -8.65 11.97 -7.94
CA ASP A 122 -8.29 13.29 -8.46
C ASP A 122 -9.02 14.41 -7.68
N LYS A 123 -10.32 14.23 -7.44
CA LYS A 123 -11.12 15.20 -6.68
C LYS A 123 -10.80 15.19 -5.19
N TRP A 124 -10.41 14.04 -4.65
CA TRP A 124 -10.02 13.92 -3.25
C TRP A 124 -8.68 14.62 -3.01
N GLU A 125 -7.71 14.47 -3.91
CA GLU A 125 -6.40 15.11 -3.84
C GLU A 125 -6.52 16.64 -3.86
N GLU A 126 -7.30 17.21 -4.79
CA GLU A 126 -7.57 18.66 -4.89
C GLU A 126 -8.12 19.29 -3.59
N GLN A 127 -8.75 18.49 -2.71
CA GLN A 127 -9.37 18.96 -1.48
C GLN A 127 -8.50 18.74 -0.24
N ASN A 128 -7.47 17.91 -0.32
CA ASN A 128 -6.67 17.48 0.81
C ASN A 128 -5.18 17.85 0.68
N PHE A 129 -4.77 18.41 -0.47
CA PHE A 129 -3.42 18.91 -0.76
C PHE A 129 -3.46 20.23 -1.54
#